data_AF-A0A6C0U648-F1
#
_entry.id   AF-A0A6C0U648-F1
#
_cell.length_a   1.000
_cell.length_b   1.000
_cell.length_c   1.000
_cell.angle_alpha   90.00
_cell.angle_beta   90.00
_cell.angle_gamma   90.00
#
_symmetry.space_group_name_H-M   'P 1'
#
loop_
_entity.id
_entity.type
_entity.pdbx_description
1 polymer ?
#
loop_
_entity_poly.entity_id
_entity_poly.type
_entity_poly.pdbx_seq_one_letter_code
_entity_poly.pdbx_strand_id
1 'polypeptide(L)'
;MYRAITDISVLESLIGKAPRMMMEKAIDHLDSGAQQWIAYSPIIFLSFGFGTDNTITIAGGKAGFVKTGDHSMSIPKSMIDNHGLAKVGMATGSLILLPGIRETMRVNGVISRVDDSSIVVEVKECFTHCGKSIIRAEFWSGVAETSGLHVPEKFAEAGRYLAIATISGDGNADVSPKGDKAGDLAHIKEGALCFADRPGNKRFDSFRNILTQPKVSAIMVVPGTSQIMHFSGIASITDDDELRASFEVQNKIPLVVTIIENVTTNVFTSGALERAQLWTTKPIEYPFKPSEIMAKQTKLMKSKGLAERLVKAAASSSPGLLEKGMEHDYKKNLY
;
A
#
# COMPACT_ATOMS: atom_id res chain seq x y z
N MET A 1 23.25 15.00 -9.52
CA MET A 1 22.88 13.60 -9.87
C MET A 1 23.16 12.76 -8.65
N TYR A 2 22.13 12.19 -8.04
CA TYR A 2 22.23 11.43 -6.80
C TYR A 2 22.80 10.03 -7.06
N ARG A 3 23.45 9.43 -6.07
CA ARG A 3 23.94 8.05 -6.18
C ARG A 3 22.79 7.07 -6.00
N ALA A 4 22.40 6.38 -7.08
CA ALA A 4 21.43 5.30 -6.98
C ALA A 4 22.04 4.05 -6.34
N ILE A 5 21.32 3.44 -5.40
CA ILE A 5 21.56 2.10 -4.89
C ILE A 5 21.04 1.12 -5.94
N THR A 6 21.92 0.25 -6.43
CA THR A 6 21.61 -0.75 -7.47
C THR A 6 21.78 -2.18 -6.99
N ASP A 7 22.29 -2.39 -5.78
CA ASP A 7 22.57 -3.70 -5.20
C ASP A 7 21.74 -3.94 -3.93
N ILE A 8 21.14 -5.12 -3.86
CA ILE A 8 20.27 -5.49 -2.74
C ILE A 8 21.05 -5.64 -1.42
N SER A 9 22.30 -6.06 -1.46
CA SER A 9 23.14 -6.20 -0.27
C SER A 9 23.48 -4.83 0.32
N VAL A 10 23.76 -3.84 -0.53
CA VAL A 10 23.92 -2.44 -0.12
C VAL A 10 22.65 -1.93 0.54
N LEU A 11 21.49 -2.11 -0.11
CA LEU A 11 20.22 -1.70 0.46
C LEU A 11 19.93 -2.37 1.81
N GLU A 12 20.09 -3.70 1.90
CA GLU A 12 19.90 -4.47 3.13
C GLU A 12 20.87 -4.08 4.24
N SER A 13 22.07 -3.59 3.92
CA SER A 13 23.01 -3.06 4.91
C SER A 13 22.51 -1.77 5.58
N LEU A 14 21.69 -0.98 4.87
CA LEU A 14 21.09 0.25 5.37
C LEU A 14 19.80 -0.02 6.14
N ILE A 15 18.85 -0.73 5.52
CA ILE A 15 17.47 -0.87 6.05
C ILE A 15 17.24 -2.19 6.82
N GLY A 16 18.22 -3.09 6.81
CA GLY A 16 18.13 -4.44 7.35
C GLY A 16 17.45 -5.42 6.39
N LYS A 17 17.51 -6.71 6.73
CA LYS A 17 16.86 -7.77 5.97
C LYS A 17 15.39 -7.90 6.34
N ALA A 18 14.56 -8.21 5.34
CA ALA A 18 13.16 -8.57 5.57
C ALA A 18 13.10 -9.82 6.46
N PRO A 19 12.45 -9.76 7.64
CA PRO A 19 12.29 -10.93 8.47
C PRO A 19 11.48 -11.98 7.71
N ARG A 20 11.99 -13.21 7.64
CA ARG A 20 11.34 -14.34 6.94
C ARG A 20 9.86 -14.49 7.31
N MET A 21 9.55 -14.33 8.60
CA MET A 21 8.19 -14.36 9.15
C MET A 21 7.23 -13.34 8.51
N MET A 22 7.72 -12.16 8.12
CA MET A 22 6.89 -11.13 7.47
C MET A 22 6.49 -11.50 6.04
N MET A 23 7.27 -12.36 5.38
CA MET A 23 6.93 -12.94 4.09
C MET A 23 5.95 -14.11 4.26
N GLU A 24 6.15 -14.94 5.27
CA GLU A 24 5.41 -16.20 5.45
C GLU A 24 3.99 -16.06 6.01
N LYS A 25 3.57 -14.86 6.45
CA LYS A 25 2.18 -14.58 6.83
C LYS A 25 1.21 -14.48 5.65
N ALA A 26 1.75 -14.45 4.44
CA ALA A 26 0.98 -14.54 3.21
C ALA A 26 0.32 -15.91 3.08
N ILE A 27 -0.99 -15.91 2.85
CA ILE A 27 -1.77 -17.09 2.49
C ILE A 27 -2.17 -17.01 1.02
N ASP A 28 -2.44 -18.15 0.40
CA ASP A 28 -2.76 -18.29 -1.03
C ASP A 28 -4.26 -18.18 -1.36
N HIS A 29 -5.08 -17.82 -0.37
CA HIS A 29 -6.54 -17.77 -0.45
C HIS A 29 -7.11 -16.65 0.42
N LEU A 30 -8.40 -16.36 0.26
CA LEU A 30 -9.18 -15.45 1.10
C LEU A 30 -9.86 -16.25 2.21
N ASP A 31 -9.27 -16.24 3.41
CA ASP A 31 -9.93 -16.81 4.57
C ASP A 31 -11.18 -16.00 4.98
N SER A 32 -11.98 -16.52 5.91
CA SER A 32 -13.21 -15.85 6.34
C SER A 32 -12.98 -14.41 6.86
N GLY A 33 -11.82 -14.14 7.47
CA GLY A 33 -11.48 -12.80 7.95
C GLY A 33 -11.15 -11.85 6.80
N ALA A 34 -10.40 -12.33 5.82
CA ALA A 34 -10.12 -11.61 4.59
C ALA A 34 -11.41 -11.26 3.83
N GLN A 35 -12.31 -12.23 3.69
CA GLN A 35 -13.61 -12.03 3.04
C GLN A 35 -14.47 -11.01 3.79
N GLN A 36 -14.53 -11.06 5.12
CA GLN A 36 -15.23 -10.05 5.93
C GLN A 36 -14.66 -8.66 5.74
N TRP A 37 -13.35 -8.48 5.86
CA TRP A 37 -12.72 -7.19 5.65
C TRP A 37 -13.03 -6.62 4.27
N ILE A 38 -12.91 -7.42 3.21
CA ILE A 38 -13.25 -7.00 1.84
C ILE A 38 -14.72 -6.61 1.74
N ALA A 39 -15.62 -7.37 2.36
CA ALA A 39 -17.05 -7.07 2.37
C ALA A 39 -17.39 -5.75 3.08
N TYR A 40 -16.57 -5.28 4.02
CA TYR A 40 -16.77 -3.97 4.68
C TYR A 40 -15.95 -2.84 4.08
N SER A 41 -15.04 -3.14 3.15
CA SER A 41 -14.16 -2.15 2.54
C SER A 41 -14.89 -1.40 1.41
N PRO A 42 -14.97 -0.06 1.45
CA PRO A 42 -15.57 0.74 0.39
C PRO A 42 -14.55 1.17 -0.68
N ILE A 43 -13.27 0.88 -0.50
CA ILE A 43 -12.20 1.31 -1.41
C ILE A 43 -11.10 0.25 -1.57
N ILE A 44 -10.56 0.18 -2.78
CA ILE A 44 -9.43 -0.67 -3.15
C ILE A 44 -8.55 0.06 -4.17
N PHE A 45 -7.24 0.07 -3.94
CA PHE A 45 -6.25 0.39 -4.98
C PHE A 45 -5.87 -0.89 -5.71
N LEU A 46 -5.76 -0.83 -7.03
CA LEU A 46 -5.54 -1.98 -7.91
C LEU A 46 -4.42 -1.65 -8.89
N SER A 47 -3.34 -2.41 -8.87
CA SER A 47 -2.35 -2.36 -9.95
C SER A 47 -2.66 -3.37 -11.04
N PHE A 48 -2.25 -3.04 -12.26
CA PHE A 48 -2.22 -3.99 -13.37
C PHE A 48 -0.81 -4.01 -13.93
N GLY A 49 -0.23 -5.19 -14.01
CA GLY A 49 1.13 -5.41 -14.48
C GLY A 49 1.21 -6.35 -15.67
N PHE A 50 2.04 -6.00 -16.65
CA PHE A 50 2.32 -6.80 -17.83
C PHE A 50 3.78 -6.63 -18.26
N GLY A 51 4.54 -7.72 -18.26
CA GLY A 51 5.99 -7.67 -18.50
C GLY A 51 6.65 -6.78 -17.45
N THR A 52 7.32 -5.72 -17.88
CA THR A 52 7.96 -4.71 -17.00
C THR A 52 7.10 -3.47 -16.76
N ASP A 53 5.94 -3.36 -17.42
CA ASP A 53 5.07 -2.18 -17.33
C ASP A 53 3.99 -2.40 -16.29
N ASN A 54 3.72 -1.35 -15.50
CA ASN A 54 2.62 -1.33 -14.54
C ASN A 54 1.86 -0.03 -14.57
N THR A 55 0.59 -0.10 -14.19
CA THR A 55 -0.28 1.03 -13.92
C THR A 55 -1.05 0.76 -12.63
N ILE A 56 -1.66 1.80 -12.07
CA ILE A 56 -2.53 1.67 -10.91
C ILE A 56 -3.86 2.40 -11.16
N THR A 57 -4.93 1.88 -10.58
CA THR A 57 -6.24 2.51 -10.54
C THR A 57 -6.84 2.35 -9.15
N ILE A 58 -8.02 2.94 -8.96
CA ILE A 58 -8.76 2.89 -7.71
C ILE A 58 -10.20 2.49 -8.02
N ALA A 59 -10.77 1.67 -7.13
CA ALA A 59 -12.18 1.32 -7.18
C ALA A 59 -12.84 1.64 -5.85
N GLY A 60 -14.08 2.12 -5.92
CA GLY A 60 -14.81 2.59 -4.76
C GLY A 60 -16.31 2.53 -4.93
N GLY A 61 -16.99 2.20 -3.84
CA GLY A 61 -18.43 1.98 -3.79
C GLY A 61 -18.91 1.73 -2.36
N LYS A 62 -20.19 1.37 -2.22
CA LYS A 62 -20.73 0.93 -0.93
C LYS A 62 -20.01 -0.34 -0.47
N ALA A 63 -19.84 -0.50 0.84
CA ALA A 63 -19.33 -1.73 1.43
C ALA A 63 -20.04 -2.95 0.84
N GLY A 64 -19.25 -3.94 0.39
CA GLY A 64 -19.74 -5.18 -0.21
C GLY A 64 -19.87 -5.13 -1.74
N PHE A 65 -19.38 -4.07 -2.39
CA PHE A 65 -19.32 -3.98 -3.85
C PHE A 65 -18.39 -5.02 -4.48
N VAL A 66 -17.34 -5.41 -3.76
CA VAL A 66 -16.45 -6.52 -4.14
C VAL A 66 -17.06 -7.83 -3.68
N LYS A 67 -17.19 -8.79 -4.59
CA LYS A 67 -17.61 -10.16 -4.28
C LYS A 67 -16.41 -11.07 -4.16
N THR A 68 -16.40 -11.94 -3.17
CA THR A 68 -15.29 -12.85 -2.89
C THR A 68 -15.76 -14.30 -2.93
N GLY A 69 -14.85 -15.16 -3.39
CA GLY A 69 -14.84 -16.58 -3.07
C GLY A 69 -13.47 -16.92 -2.47
N ASP A 70 -13.23 -18.19 -2.15
CA ASP A 70 -11.99 -18.59 -1.46
C ASP A 70 -10.72 -18.22 -2.24
N HIS A 71 -10.74 -18.24 -3.57
CA HIS A 71 -9.59 -17.93 -4.42
C HIS A 71 -9.88 -16.87 -5.48
N SER A 72 -10.95 -16.08 -5.29
CA SER A 72 -11.36 -15.12 -6.30
C SER A 72 -11.93 -13.85 -5.72
N MET A 73 -11.66 -12.73 -6.38
CA MET A 73 -12.26 -11.43 -6.10
C MET A 73 -12.87 -10.87 -7.39
N SER A 74 -14.16 -10.54 -7.38
CA SER A 74 -14.88 -9.93 -8.51
C SER A 74 -15.23 -8.48 -8.19
N ILE A 75 -14.72 -7.57 -9.00
CA ILE A 75 -14.87 -6.12 -8.83
C ILE A 75 -15.70 -5.57 -10.01
N PRO A 76 -16.84 -4.92 -9.76
CA PRO A 76 -17.63 -4.31 -10.82
C PRO A 76 -16.85 -3.21 -11.55
N LYS A 77 -16.85 -3.23 -12.90
CA LYS A 77 -16.17 -2.22 -13.73
C LYS A 77 -16.67 -0.81 -13.45
N SER A 78 -17.97 -0.66 -13.21
CA SER A 78 -18.61 0.61 -12.88
C SER A 78 -18.11 1.24 -11.58
N MET A 79 -17.39 0.48 -10.74
CA MET A 79 -16.81 0.97 -9.49
C MET A 79 -15.33 1.36 -9.65
N ILE A 80 -14.69 1.07 -10.78
CA ILE A 80 -13.25 1.30 -11.04
C ILE A 80 -13.09 2.50 -11.97
N ASP A 81 -12.29 3.48 -11.60
CA ASP A 81 -12.16 4.72 -12.37
C ASP A 81 -11.57 4.50 -13.78
N ASN A 82 -10.56 3.63 -13.92
CA ASN A 82 -9.94 3.29 -15.21
C ASN A 82 -10.02 1.79 -15.52
N HIS A 83 -11.23 1.21 -15.53
CA HIS A 83 -11.42 -0.24 -15.72
C HIS A 83 -10.89 -0.78 -17.06
N GLY A 84 -10.76 0.07 -18.10
CA GLY A 84 -10.28 -0.33 -19.43
C GLY A 84 -8.80 -0.76 -19.46
N LEU A 85 -8.05 -0.51 -18.38
CA LEU A 85 -6.65 -0.90 -18.26
C LEU A 85 -6.46 -2.41 -18.03
N ALA A 86 -7.47 -3.10 -17.48
CA ALA A 86 -7.36 -4.50 -17.11
C ALA A 86 -7.44 -5.43 -18.33
N LYS A 87 -6.52 -6.39 -18.41
CA LYS A 87 -6.52 -7.47 -19.40
C LYS A 87 -6.31 -8.81 -18.72
N VAL A 88 -6.94 -9.85 -19.25
CA VAL A 88 -6.73 -11.23 -18.77
C VAL A 88 -5.24 -11.58 -18.85
N GLY A 89 -4.74 -12.23 -17.80
CA GLY A 89 -3.33 -12.62 -17.66
C GLY A 89 -2.43 -11.55 -17.03
N MET A 90 -2.90 -10.31 -16.85
CA MET A 90 -2.14 -9.30 -16.11
C MET A 90 -1.98 -9.69 -14.64
N ALA A 91 -0.78 -9.52 -14.09
CA ALA A 91 -0.59 -9.57 -12.65
C ALA A 91 -1.30 -8.37 -12.00
N THR A 92 -1.81 -8.55 -10.79
CA THR A 92 -2.44 -7.48 -10.03
C THR A 92 -2.02 -7.54 -8.57
N GLY A 93 -1.65 -6.39 -8.03
CA GLY A 93 -1.54 -6.18 -6.59
C GLY A 93 -2.68 -5.29 -6.14
N SER A 94 -3.18 -5.49 -4.92
CA SER A 94 -4.21 -4.63 -4.38
C SER A 94 -3.93 -4.18 -2.96
N LEU A 95 -4.50 -3.03 -2.62
CA LEU A 95 -4.50 -2.50 -1.26
C LEU A 95 -5.91 -2.07 -0.88
N ILE A 96 -6.45 -2.72 0.14
CA ILE A 96 -7.85 -2.67 0.54
C ILE A 96 -7.93 -1.96 1.89
N LEU A 97 -8.62 -0.81 1.93
CA LEU A 97 -8.74 -0.01 3.15
C LEU A 97 -10.10 -0.22 3.80
N LEU A 98 -10.06 -0.26 5.13
CA LEU A 98 -11.23 -0.37 5.98
C LEU A 98 -11.35 0.93 6.81
N PRO A 99 -12.41 1.74 6.65
CA PRO A 99 -12.48 3.07 7.26
C PRO A 99 -12.27 3.08 8.77
N GLY A 100 -11.44 4.00 9.25
CA GLY A 100 -11.08 4.10 10.67
C GLY A 100 -10.11 3.02 11.17
N ILE A 101 -9.75 2.03 10.36
CA ILE A 101 -8.78 1.00 10.71
C ILE A 101 -7.40 1.38 10.19
N ARG A 102 -6.37 1.19 11.02
CA ARG A 102 -4.98 1.59 10.71
C ARG A 102 -4.35 0.61 9.73
N GLU A 103 -4.53 -0.68 9.97
CA GLU A 103 -4.03 -1.75 9.13
C GLU A 103 -4.74 -1.76 7.78
N THR A 104 -4.08 -2.36 6.80
CA THR A 104 -4.60 -2.50 5.44
C THR A 104 -4.52 -3.96 5.03
N MET A 105 -5.31 -4.38 4.05
CA MET A 105 -5.17 -5.72 3.50
C MET A 105 -4.65 -5.68 2.08
N ARG A 106 -3.72 -6.57 1.82
CA ARG A 106 -3.15 -6.80 0.50
C ARG A 106 -3.67 -8.09 -0.07
N VAL A 107 -4.12 -8.04 -1.32
CA VAL A 107 -4.51 -9.20 -2.12
C VAL A 107 -3.83 -9.08 -3.47
N ASN A 108 -2.91 -9.99 -3.75
CA ASN A 108 -2.22 -10.05 -5.03
C ASN A 108 -2.72 -11.27 -5.81
N GLY A 109 -2.66 -11.19 -7.13
CA GLY A 109 -3.24 -12.20 -7.99
C GLY A 109 -3.00 -11.96 -9.46
N VAL A 110 -3.83 -12.60 -10.28
CA VAL A 110 -3.84 -12.46 -11.73
C VAL A 110 -5.26 -12.16 -12.19
N ILE A 111 -5.40 -11.28 -13.18
CA ILE A 111 -6.70 -11.05 -13.83
C ILE A 111 -7.08 -12.32 -14.60
N SER A 112 -7.97 -13.14 -14.03
CA SER A 112 -8.41 -14.39 -14.64
C SER A 112 -9.52 -14.19 -15.66
N ARG A 113 -10.30 -13.11 -15.50
CA ARG A 113 -11.42 -12.80 -16.39
C ARG A 113 -11.74 -11.31 -16.42
N VAL A 114 -12.16 -10.82 -17.58
CA VAL A 114 -12.71 -9.48 -17.77
C VAL A 114 -14.05 -9.65 -18.49
N ASP A 115 -15.13 -9.66 -17.72
CA ASP A 115 -16.51 -9.78 -18.21
C ASP A 115 -17.06 -8.43 -18.64
N ASP A 116 -18.26 -8.34 -19.21
CA ASP A 116 -18.85 -7.04 -19.60
C ASP A 116 -19.00 -6.09 -18.40
N SER A 117 -19.36 -6.62 -17.23
CA SER A 117 -19.69 -5.84 -16.03
C SER A 117 -18.64 -5.89 -14.91
N SER A 118 -17.68 -6.81 -14.95
CA SER A 118 -16.73 -7.01 -13.85
C SER A 118 -15.33 -7.43 -14.32
N ILE A 119 -14.36 -7.26 -13.41
CA ILE A 119 -13.02 -7.81 -13.51
C ILE A 119 -12.87 -8.83 -12.38
N VAL A 120 -12.39 -10.03 -12.72
CA VAL A 120 -12.17 -11.12 -11.76
C VAL A 120 -10.69 -11.36 -11.60
N VAL A 121 -10.26 -11.33 -10.35
CA VAL A 121 -8.91 -11.64 -9.90
C VAL A 121 -8.91 -13.06 -9.34
N GLU A 122 -8.03 -13.91 -9.86
CA GLU A 122 -7.63 -15.14 -9.18
C GLU A 122 -6.59 -14.77 -8.12
N VAL A 123 -6.90 -15.07 -6.86
CA VAL A 123 -6.06 -14.73 -5.71
C VAL A 123 -4.87 -15.68 -5.64
N LYS A 124 -3.67 -15.10 -5.51
CA LYS A 124 -2.41 -15.84 -5.30
C LYS A 124 -1.80 -15.56 -3.93
N GLU A 125 -2.10 -14.41 -3.36
CA GLU A 125 -1.57 -14.00 -2.07
C GLU A 125 -2.55 -13.07 -1.35
N CYS A 126 -2.73 -13.27 -0.04
CA CYS A 126 -3.50 -12.40 0.84
C CYS A 126 -2.79 -12.25 2.20
N PHE A 127 -2.68 -11.02 2.69
CA PHE A 127 -2.13 -10.73 4.02
C PHE A 127 -2.51 -9.34 4.52
N THR A 128 -2.52 -9.20 5.84
CA THR A 128 -2.62 -7.91 6.52
C THR A 128 -1.28 -7.17 6.51
N HIS A 129 -1.33 -5.86 6.30
CA HIS A 129 -0.20 -4.95 6.26
C HIS A 129 -0.32 -3.91 7.39
N CYS A 130 0.82 -3.52 7.98
CA CYS A 130 0.86 -2.63 9.14
C CYS A 130 0.31 -1.23 8.84
N GLY A 131 -0.21 -0.56 9.87
CA GLY A 131 -0.86 0.73 9.73
C GLY A 131 0.03 1.97 9.82
N LYS A 132 1.35 1.83 9.91
CA LYS A 132 2.26 2.99 10.09
C LYS A 132 2.08 4.09 9.03
N SER A 133 1.86 3.73 7.77
CA SER A 133 1.58 4.70 6.71
C SER A 133 0.27 5.45 6.95
N ILE A 134 -0.81 4.75 7.31
CA ILE A 134 -2.12 5.32 7.64
C ILE A 134 -2.04 6.25 8.86
N ILE A 135 -1.27 5.85 9.89
CA ILE A 135 -1.07 6.64 11.11
C ILE A 135 -0.33 7.95 10.78
N ARG A 136 0.83 7.89 10.12
CA ARG A 136 1.60 9.09 9.79
C ARG A 136 0.87 10.01 8.81
N ALA A 137 0.11 9.43 7.87
CA ALA A 137 -0.72 10.17 6.93
C ALA A 137 -1.88 10.92 7.60
N GLU A 138 -2.19 10.61 8.86
CA GLU A 138 -3.43 11.02 9.52
C GLU A 138 -4.64 10.70 8.61
N PHE A 139 -4.60 9.57 7.90
CA PHE A 139 -5.43 9.35 6.70
C PHE A 139 -6.93 9.48 6.99
N TRP A 140 -7.37 9.07 8.18
CA TRP A 140 -8.77 9.10 8.58
C TRP A 140 -9.24 10.42 9.19
N SER A 141 -8.35 11.41 9.40
CA SER A 141 -8.76 12.72 9.94
C SER A 141 -9.67 13.46 8.95
N GLY A 142 -9.47 13.24 7.64
CA GLY A 142 -10.24 13.91 6.59
C GLY A 142 -10.02 15.43 6.55
N VAL A 143 -8.97 15.94 7.19
CA VAL A 143 -8.64 17.36 7.22
C VAL A 143 -7.41 17.60 6.36
N ALA A 144 -7.60 18.30 5.24
CA ALA A 144 -6.48 18.78 4.43
C ALA A 144 -6.75 20.15 3.84
N GLU A 145 -5.66 20.88 3.62
CA GLU A 145 -5.63 22.05 2.74
C GLU A 145 -5.84 21.58 1.31
N THR A 146 -6.81 22.16 0.62
CA THR A 146 -7.20 21.73 -0.74
C THR A 146 -6.98 22.82 -1.79
N SER A 147 -6.40 23.95 -1.38
CA SER A 147 -6.09 25.07 -2.27
C SER A 147 -5.01 24.69 -3.30
N GLY A 148 -5.32 24.85 -4.58
CA GLY A 148 -4.33 24.75 -5.66
C GLY A 148 -3.92 23.33 -6.05
N LEU A 149 -4.67 22.30 -5.66
CA LEU A 149 -4.36 20.90 -5.96
C LEU A 149 -4.29 20.56 -7.46
N HIS A 150 -4.77 21.41 -8.37
CA HIS A 150 -4.59 21.21 -9.81
C HIS A 150 -3.12 21.34 -10.27
N VAL A 151 -2.23 21.88 -9.43
CA VAL A 151 -0.79 21.97 -9.67
C VAL A 151 -0.08 20.77 -9.03
N PRO A 152 0.64 19.92 -9.79
CA PRO A 152 1.28 18.71 -9.26
C PRO A 152 2.21 18.93 -8.07
N GLU A 153 3.00 20.00 -8.07
CA GLU A 153 3.93 20.34 -6.99
C GLU A 153 3.17 20.62 -5.69
N LYS A 154 2.07 21.39 -5.77
CA LYS A 154 1.19 21.65 -4.63
C LYS A 154 0.45 20.40 -4.18
N PHE A 155 0.07 19.53 -5.12
CA PHE A 155 -0.53 18.25 -4.78
C PHE A 155 0.47 17.36 -4.03
N ALA A 156 1.73 17.30 -4.47
CA ALA A 156 2.79 16.54 -3.80
C ALA A 156 3.03 17.04 -2.36
N GLU A 157 3.08 18.35 -2.16
CA GLU A 157 3.20 18.98 -0.84
C GLU A 157 1.98 18.69 0.06
N ALA A 158 0.77 18.74 -0.48
CA ALA A 158 -0.45 18.46 0.29
C ALA A 158 -0.67 16.95 0.53
N GLY A 159 -0.10 16.10 -0.32
CA GLY A 159 -0.27 14.66 -0.33
C GLY A 159 0.22 14.01 0.96
N ARG A 160 -0.61 13.14 1.53
CA ARG A 160 -0.29 12.44 2.79
C ARG A 160 -0.19 10.94 2.66
N TYR A 161 -0.71 10.39 1.57
CA TYR A 161 -0.73 8.95 1.34
C TYR A 161 -0.43 8.62 -0.11
N LEU A 162 0.30 7.54 -0.32
CA LEU A 162 0.71 7.04 -1.62
C LEU A 162 0.44 5.54 -1.70
N ALA A 163 -0.26 5.09 -2.73
CA ALA A 163 -0.28 3.69 -3.14
C ALA A 163 0.62 3.54 -4.36
N ILE A 164 1.78 2.88 -4.21
CA ILE A 164 2.75 2.68 -5.30
C ILE A 164 2.67 1.25 -5.83
N ALA A 165 2.45 1.13 -7.13
CA ALA A 165 2.49 -0.10 -7.88
C ALA A 165 3.92 -0.40 -8.36
N THR A 166 4.33 -1.66 -8.20
CA THR A 166 5.62 -2.17 -8.69
C THR A 166 5.43 -3.59 -9.22
N ILE A 167 6.37 -4.08 -10.03
CA ILE A 167 6.40 -5.47 -10.50
C ILE A 167 7.74 -6.09 -10.13
N SER A 168 7.73 -7.34 -9.66
CA SER A 168 8.96 -8.09 -9.39
C SER A 168 9.63 -8.59 -10.67
N GLY A 169 10.91 -8.96 -10.59
CA GLY A 169 11.62 -9.63 -11.70
C GLY A 169 10.87 -10.82 -12.32
N ASP A 170 10.04 -11.52 -11.51
CA ASP A 170 9.23 -12.67 -11.92
C ASP A 170 7.84 -12.29 -12.49
N GLY A 171 7.54 -10.99 -12.62
CA GLY A 171 6.28 -10.50 -13.18
C GLY A 171 5.12 -10.40 -12.18
N ASN A 172 5.35 -10.56 -10.87
CA ASN A 172 4.30 -10.40 -9.86
C ASN A 172 4.08 -8.92 -9.53
N ALA A 173 2.82 -8.47 -9.52
CA ALA A 173 2.47 -7.09 -9.22
C ALA A 173 2.20 -6.88 -7.72
N ASP A 174 2.60 -5.71 -7.23
CA ASP A 174 2.52 -5.31 -5.82
C ASP A 174 1.89 -3.91 -5.73
N VAL A 175 1.20 -3.61 -4.62
CA VAL A 175 0.80 -2.25 -4.25
C VAL A 175 1.22 -1.99 -2.80
N SER A 176 2.16 -1.07 -2.61
CA SER A 176 2.73 -0.74 -1.32
C SER A 176 2.27 0.63 -0.83
N PRO A 177 1.85 0.79 0.44
CA PRO A 177 1.48 2.10 0.97
C PRO A 177 2.69 2.88 1.49
N LYS A 178 2.76 4.17 1.17
CA LYS A 178 3.57 5.17 1.88
C LYS A 178 2.64 6.21 2.49
N GLY A 179 3.09 6.85 3.56
CA GLY A 179 2.30 7.87 4.21
C GLY A 179 3.11 8.65 5.22
N ASP A 180 2.85 9.96 5.24
CA ASP A 180 3.42 10.95 6.14
C ASP A 180 2.53 12.18 6.19
N LYS A 181 2.88 13.15 7.03
CA LYS A 181 2.18 14.44 7.05
C LYS A 181 2.38 15.19 5.72
N ALA A 182 1.49 16.14 5.46
CA ALA A 182 1.65 17.06 4.34
C ALA A 182 3.00 17.79 4.48
N GLY A 183 3.75 17.85 3.38
CA GLY A 183 5.10 18.39 3.33
C GLY A 183 6.20 17.42 3.79
N ASP A 184 5.87 16.31 4.44
CA ASP A 184 6.88 15.36 4.95
C ASP A 184 6.95 14.06 4.14
N LEU A 185 5.96 13.81 3.26
CA LEU A 185 5.89 12.60 2.46
C LEU A 185 6.70 12.69 1.18
N ALA A 186 6.39 13.69 0.34
CA ALA A 186 6.91 13.78 -1.01
C ALA A 186 7.07 15.23 -1.48
N HIS A 187 8.01 15.43 -2.39
CA HIS A 187 8.25 16.71 -3.07
C HIS A 187 8.48 16.47 -4.55
N ILE A 188 8.11 17.45 -5.37
CA ILE A 188 8.55 17.52 -6.77
C ILE A 188 9.60 18.62 -6.85
N LYS A 189 10.81 18.27 -7.26
CA LYS A 189 11.93 19.20 -7.45
C LYS A 189 12.66 18.86 -8.73
N GLU A 190 12.94 19.88 -9.55
CA GLU A 190 13.71 19.72 -10.81
C GLU A 190 13.13 18.64 -11.75
N GLY A 191 11.81 18.46 -11.75
CA GLY A 191 11.11 17.47 -12.59
C GLY A 191 11.14 16.02 -12.08
N ALA A 192 11.74 15.76 -10.91
CA ALA A 192 11.70 14.47 -10.24
C ALA A 192 10.75 14.53 -9.02
N LEU A 193 10.06 13.42 -8.75
CA LEU A 193 9.27 13.24 -7.53
C LEU A 193 10.08 12.40 -6.54
N CYS A 194 10.40 12.97 -5.39
CA CYS A 194 11.12 12.30 -4.32
C CYS A 194 10.16 12.03 -3.16
N PHE A 195 10.28 10.89 -2.49
CA PHE A 195 9.54 10.62 -1.26
C PHE A 195 10.34 9.85 -0.22
N ALA A 196 10.07 10.13 1.05
CA ALA A 196 10.73 9.50 2.18
C ALA A 196 10.28 8.06 2.37
N ASP A 197 11.23 7.14 2.50
CA ASP A 197 10.96 5.77 2.89
C ASP A 197 11.11 5.59 4.39
N ARG A 198 9.96 5.69 5.07
CA ARG A 198 9.86 5.58 6.52
C ARG A 198 9.83 4.12 6.99
N PRO A 199 10.21 3.84 8.25
CA PRO A 199 10.08 2.50 8.82
C PRO A 199 8.67 1.92 8.67
N GLY A 200 8.61 0.68 8.19
CA GLY A 200 7.39 -0.10 7.99
C GLY A 200 7.43 -1.42 8.76
N ASN A 201 6.88 -2.47 8.15
CA ASN A 201 6.94 -3.86 8.60
C ASN A 201 8.21 -4.60 8.11
N LYS A 202 9.15 -3.89 7.48
CA LYS A 202 10.35 -4.44 6.84
C LYS A 202 10.07 -5.44 5.70
N ARG A 203 8.85 -5.46 5.17
CA ARG A 203 8.50 -6.19 3.95
C ARG A 203 8.77 -5.24 2.77
N PHE A 204 10.01 -5.26 2.30
CA PHE A 204 10.56 -4.32 1.34
C PHE A 204 10.30 -4.72 -0.12
N ASP A 205 9.10 -5.22 -0.43
CA ASP A 205 8.75 -5.75 -1.75
C ASP A 205 8.96 -4.69 -2.84
N SER A 206 8.48 -3.46 -2.61
CA SER A 206 8.65 -2.35 -3.55
C SER A 206 10.12 -2.05 -3.86
N PHE A 207 11.02 -2.15 -2.88
CA PHE A 207 12.44 -1.86 -3.13
C PHE A 207 13.12 -2.94 -3.96
N ARG A 208 12.87 -4.21 -3.64
CA ARG A 208 13.39 -5.34 -4.44
C ARG A 208 12.89 -5.24 -5.88
N ASN A 209 11.62 -4.88 -6.04
CA ASN A 209 11.01 -4.65 -7.33
C ASN A 209 11.71 -3.49 -8.05
N ILE A 210 11.84 -2.31 -7.45
CA ILE A 210 12.50 -1.14 -8.06
C ILE A 210 13.94 -1.44 -8.51
N LEU A 211 14.72 -2.19 -7.73
CA LEU A 211 16.10 -2.56 -8.09
C LEU A 211 16.18 -3.45 -9.35
N THR A 212 15.13 -4.22 -9.64
CA THR A 212 15.09 -5.15 -10.77
C THR A 212 14.25 -4.63 -11.94
N GLN A 213 13.20 -3.85 -11.65
CA GLN A 213 12.24 -3.26 -12.58
C GLN A 213 11.88 -1.85 -12.07
N PRO A 214 12.55 -0.80 -12.56
CA PRO A 214 12.43 0.53 -11.98
C PRO A 214 11.15 1.27 -12.38
N LYS A 215 10.36 0.77 -13.33
CA LYS A 215 9.11 1.42 -13.73
C LYS A 215 8.10 1.34 -12.58
N VAL A 216 7.52 2.48 -12.21
CA VAL A 216 6.50 2.55 -11.16
C VAL A 216 5.34 3.42 -11.61
N SER A 217 4.16 3.12 -11.08
CA SER A 217 2.96 3.94 -11.16
C SER A 217 2.36 4.10 -9.77
N ALA A 218 1.77 5.24 -9.46
CA ALA A 218 1.24 5.49 -8.13
C ALA A 218 0.03 6.42 -8.13
N ILE A 219 -0.76 6.31 -7.06
CA ILE A 219 -1.84 7.25 -6.73
C ILE A 219 -1.49 7.92 -5.41
N MET A 220 -1.42 9.24 -5.43
CA MET A 220 -1.33 10.06 -4.22
C MET A 220 -2.71 10.59 -3.84
N VAL A 221 -2.96 10.57 -2.53
CA VAL A 221 -4.22 10.99 -1.92
C VAL A 221 -3.95 12.10 -0.90
N VAL A 222 -4.81 13.11 -0.95
CA VAL A 222 -4.94 14.15 0.05
C VAL A 222 -6.21 13.84 0.88
N PRO A 223 -6.08 13.44 2.17
CA PRO A 223 -7.23 13.12 3.00
C PRO A 223 -8.27 14.24 3.07
N GLY A 224 -9.53 13.94 2.74
CA GLY A 224 -10.64 14.90 2.79
C GLY A 224 -11.08 15.44 1.42
N THR A 225 -10.42 15.06 0.33
CA THR A 225 -10.84 15.41 -1.04
C THR A 225 -10.90 14.18 -1.95
N SER A 226 -11.82 14.21 -2.92
CA SER A 226 -11.90 13.19 -3.96
C SER A 226 -10.88 13.37 -5.08
N GLN A 227 -10.10 14.46 -5.09
CA GLN A 227 -9.01 14.62 -6.05
C GLN A 227 -7.84 13.69 -5.71
N ILE A 228 -7.30 13.06 -6.75
CA ILE A 228 -6.09 12.24 -6.67
C ILE A 228 -5.08 12.70 -7.71
N MET A 229 -3.81 12.47 -7.44
CA MET A 229 -2.75 12.58 -8.43
C MET A 229 -2.29 11.18 -8.80
N HIS A 230 -2.51 10.79 -10.05
CA HIS A 230 -1.84 9.64 -10.64
C HIS A 230 -0.50 10.08 -11.19
N PHE A 231 0.55 9.29 -10.97
CA PHE A 231 1.83 9.55 -11.61
C PHE A 231 2.60 8.27 -11.90
N SER A 232 3.53 8.34 -12.84
CA SER A 232 4.40 7.22 -13.23
C SER A 232 5.76 7.72 -13.69
N GLY A 233 6.77 6.86 -13.63
CA GLY A 233 8.13 7.19 -14.05
C GLY A 233 9.12 6.06 -13.76
N ILE A 234 10.41 6.43 -13.71
CA ILE A 234 11.52 5.52 -13.44
C ILE A 234 12.02 5.79 -12.03
N ALA A 235 11.81 4.83 -11.13
CA ALA A 235 12.22 4.89 -9.74
C ALA A 235 13.68 4.44 -9.54
N SER A 236 14.37 5.13 -8.64
CA SER A 236 15.62 4.68 -8.04
C SER A 236 15.61 4.96 -6.54
N ILE A 237 16.48 4.29 -5.79
CA ILE A 237 16.60 4.46 -4.34
C ILE A 237 17.97 5.07 -4.07
N THR A 238 18.05 6.04 -3.16
CA THR A 238 19.31 6.71 -2.80
C THR A 238 19.45 6.83 -1.28
N ASP A 239 20.70 6.81 -0.82
CA ASP A 239 21.11 7.15 0.55
C ASP A 239 21.83 8.52 0.61
N ASP A 240 21.63 9.38 -0.39
CA ASP A 240 22.18 10.74 -0.42
C ASP A 240 21.81 11.55 0.83
N ASP A 241 22.84 12.09 1.51
CA ASP A 241 22.69 12.74 2.81
C ASP A 241 21.86 14.03 2.73
N GLU A 242 22.07 14.87 1.71
CA GLU A 242 21.36 16.13 1.55
C GLU A 242 19.87 15.90 1.26
N LEU A 243 19.57 14.99 0.33
CA LEU A 243 18.19 14.66 -0.01
C LEU A 243 17.47 13.97 1.14
N ARG A 244 18.14 13.07 1.87
CA ARG A 244 17.54 12.47 3.07
C ARG A 244 17.27 13.51 4.15
N ALA A 245 18.21 14.43 4.39
CA ALA A 245 18.06 15.49 5.39
C ALA A 245 16.86 16.40 5.08
N SER A 246 16.50 16.60 3.80
CA SER A 246 15.30 17.37 3.44
C SER A 246 13.98 16.70 3.86
N PHE A 247 14.00 15.43 4.28
CA PHE A 247 12.85 14.69 4.80
C PHE A 247 12.96 14.43 6.32
N GLU A 248 13.76 15.20 7.05
CA GLU A 248 13.88 15.03 8.50
C GLU A 248 12.55 15.34 9.22
N VAL A 249 12.10 14.40 10.07
CA VAL A 249 10.92 14.59 10.92
C VAL A 249 11.27 14.17 12.35
N GLN A 250 10.98 15.00 13.34
CA GLN A 250 11.25 14.69 14.76
C GLN A 250 12.70 14.27 15.04
N ASN A 251 13.67 14.94 14.39
CA ASN A 251 15.09 14.59 14.44
C ASN A 251 15.42 13.17 13.92
N LYS A 252 14.58 12.64 13.02
CA LYS A 252 14.73 11.34 12.35
C LYS A 252 14.80 11.54 10.85
N ILE A 253 16.00 11.34 10.32
CA ILE A 253 16.28 11.31 8.89
C ILE A 253 15.95 9.91 8.35
N PRO A 254 15.19 9.78 7.24
CA PRO A 254 14.91 8.47 6.65
C PRO A 254 16.20 7.81 6.16
N LEU A 255 16.25 6.48 6.19
CA LEU A 255 17.45 5.73 5.80
C LEU A 255 17.72 5.79 4.30
N VAL A 256 16.66 5.93 3.49
CA VAL A 256 16.74 6.07 2.04
C VAL A 256 15.59 6.95 1.55
N VAL A 257 15.76 7.50 0.36
CA VAL A 257 14.72 8.23 -0.38
C VAL A 257 14.51 7.52 -1.72
N THR A 258 13.26 7.38 -2.14
CA THR A 258 12.93 6.97 -3.50
C THR A 258 12.78 8.21 -4.37
N ILE A 259 13.44 8.22 -5.53
CA ILE A 259 13.37 9.26 -6.56
C ILE A 259 12.67 8.66 -7.77
N ILE A 260 11.72 9.37 -8.34
CA ILE A 260 11.06 9.00 -9.60
C ILE A 260 11.40 10.08 -10.62
N GLU A 261 12.12 9.68 -11.67
CA GLU A 261 12.47 10.53 -12.80
C GLU A 261 11.52 10.28 -13.98
N ASN A 262 11.56 11.16 -14.98
CA ASN A 262 10.66 11.12 -16.15
C ASN A 262 9.17 11.08 -15.74
N VAL A 263 8.82 11.87 -14.72
CA VAL A 263 7.50 11.81 -14.09
C VAL A 263 6.44 12.32 -15.05
N THR A 264 5.44 11.47 -15.31
CA THR A 264 4.18 11.90 -15.91
C THR A 264 3.14 12.00 -14.79
N THR A 265 2.52 13.17 -14.62
CA THR A 265 1.50 13.41 -13.58
C THR A 265 0.14 13.72 -14.20
N ASN A 266 -0.93 13.27 -13.57
CA ASN A 266 -2.30 13.65 -13.90
C ASN A 266 -3.12 13.82 -12.61
N VAL A 267 -3.69 15.00 -12.41
CA VAL A 267 -4.58 15.29 -11.28
C VAL A 267 -6.02 15.27 -11.78
N PHE A 268 -6.88 14.50 -11.11
CA PHE A 268 -8.29 14.43 -11.46
C PHE A 268 -9.15 14.05 -10.25
N THR A 269 -10.45 14.31 -10.36
CA THR A 269 -11.44 13.86 -9.37
C THR A 269 -11.72 12.38 -9.56
N SER A 270 -11.47 11.58 -8.51
CA SER A 270 -11.75 10.15 -8.48
C SER A 270 -13.22 9.88 -8.19
N GLY A 271 -13.91 9.30 -9.16
CA GLY A 271 -15.29 8.81 -8.95
C GLY A 271 -15.34 7.71 -7.89
N ALA A 272 -14.29 6.91 -7.75
CA ALA A 272 -14.19 5.88 -6.72
C ALA A 272 -14.23 6.48 -5.31
N LEU A 273 -13.47 7.56 -5.07
CA LEU A 273 -13.50 8.26 -3.78
C LEU A 273 -14.86 8.92 -3.51
N GLU A 274 -15.48 9.53 -4.53
CA GLU A 274 -16.83 10.11 -4.40
C GLU A 274 -17.88 9.06 -4.02
N ARG A 275 -17.84 7.88 -4.66
CA ARG A 275 -18.73 6.76 -4.34
C ARG A 275 -18.45 6.15 -2.97
N ALA A 276 -17.18 6.07 -2.56
CA ALA A 276 -16.76 5.42 -1.32
C ALA A 276 -17.04 6.26 -0.07
N GLN A 277 -17.07 7.59 -0.18
CA GLN A 277 -17.30 8.52 0.93
C GLN A 277 -16.41 8.23 2.16
N LEU A 278 -15.09 8.11 1.93
CA LEU A 278 -14.14 7.58 2.91
C LEU A 278 -14.05 8.35 4.23
N TRP A 279 -14.06 9.68 4.16
CA TRP A 279 -13.85 10.54 5.32
C TRP A 279 -15.18 10.93 5.95
N THR A 280 -15.76 9.97 6.67
CA THR A 280 -16.95 10.18 7.51
C THR A 280 -16.54 10.54 8.93
N THR A 281 -17.32 11.40 9.58
CA THR A 281 -17.12 11.78 10.98
C THR A 281 -17.68 10.74 11.96
N LYS A 282 -18.45 9.76 11.48
CA LYS A 282 -19.08 8.75 12.32
C LYS A 282 -18.15 7.55 12.51
N PRO A 283 -17.85 7.15 13.77
CA PRO A 283 -17.18 5.89 14.03
C PRO A 283 -17.95 4.73 13.40
N ILE A 284 -17.23 3.81 12.78
CA ILE A 284 -17.81 2.59 12.22
C ILE A 284 -17.48 1.43 13.17
N GLU A 285 -18.51 0.73 13.62
CA GLU A 285 -18.34 -0.51 14.37
C GLU A 285 -18.30 -1.69 13.40
N TYR A 286 -17.27 -2.52 13.52
CA TYR A 286 -17.12 -3.73 12.73
C TYR A 286 -17.48 -4.96 13.57
N PRO A 287 -18.11 -5.99 12.98
CA PRO A 287 -18.45 -7.22 13.70
C PRO A 287 -17.23 -8.14 13.92
N PHE A 288 -16.02 -7.64 13.68
CA PHE A 288 -14.75 -8.35 13.82
C PHE A 288 -13.66 -7.39 14.28
N LYS A 289 -12.59 -7.92 14.86
CA LYS A 289 -11.37 -7.15 15.16
C LYS A 289 -10.29 -7.40 14.11
N PRO A 290 -9.72 -6.34 13.49
CA PRO A 290 -8.55 -6.45 12.62
C PRO A 290 -7.40 -7.29 13.20
N SER A 291 -7.12 -7.13 14.50
CA SER A 291 -6.07 -7.87 15.22
C SER A 291 -6.32 -9.38 15.27
N GLU A 292 -7.59 -9.81 15.31
CA GLU A 292 -7.96 -11.23 15.29
C GLU A 292 -7.75 -11.85 13.92
N ILE A 293 -8.08 -11.12 12.84
CA ILE A 293 -7.81 -11.56 11.46
C ILE A 293 -6.29 -11.74 11.25
N MET A 294 -5.50 -10.76 11.70
CA MET A 294 -4.04 -10.85 11.63
C MET A 294 -3.49 -12.02 12.44
N ALA A 295 -4.00 -12.25 13.66
CA ALA A 295 -3.61 -13.38 14.48
C ALA A 295 -3.95 -14.72 13.80
N LYS A 296 -5.10 -14.81 13.13
CA LYS A 296 -5.51 -16.01 12.36
C LYS A 296 -4.57 -16.28 11.19
N GLN A 297 -4.25 -15.27 10.37
CA GLN A 297 -3.29 -15.42 9.26
C GLN A 297 -1.89 -15.81 9.78
N THR A 298 -1.47 -15.25 10.90
CA THR A 298 -0.19 -15.60 11.56
C THR A 298 -0.13 -17.08 11.96
N LYS A 299 -1.25 -17.71 12.32
CA LYS A 299 -1.29 -19.16 12.61
C LYS A 299 -1.06 -20.02 11.38
N LEU A 300 -1.39 -19.52 10.20
CA LEU A 300 -1.28 -20.22 8.92
C LEU A 300 0.13 -20.15 8.31
N MET A 301 1.08 -19.44 8.94
CA MET A 301 2.48 -19.38 8.47
C MET A 301 3.06 -20.78 8.25
N LYS A 302 3.77 -21.00 7.15
CA LYS A 302 4.28 -22.34 6.78
C LYS A 302 5.53 -22.76 7.60
N SER A 303 6.30 -21.82 8.17
CA SER A 303 7.55 -22.11 8.90
C SER A 303 7.37 -22.76 10.28
N LYS A 304 8.41 -23.52 10.67
CA LYS A 304 8.56 -24.25 11.94
C LYS A 304 9.76 -23.77 12.79
N GLY A 305 10.37 -22.64 12.45
CA GLY A 305 11.47 -22.07 13.25
C GLY A 305 11.03 -21.70 14.67
N LEU A 306 11.99 -21.59 15.60
CA LEU A 306 11.69 -21.38 17.03
C LEU A 306 10.96 -20.04 17.27
N ALA A 307 11.40 -18.97 16.61
CA ALA A 307 10.77 -17.66 16.70
C ALA A 307 9.34 -17.67 16.14
N GLU A 308 9.12 -18.35 15.01
CA GLU A 308 7.81 -18.51 14.38
C GLU A 308 6.86 -19.35 15.24
N ARG A 309 7.36 -20.39 15.92
CA ARG A 309 6.57 -21.18 16.89
C ARG A 309 6.13 -20.34 18.08
N LEU A 310 7.01 -19.46 18.59
CA LEU A 310 6.67 -18.55 19.69
C LEU A 310 5.60 -17.54 19.27
N VAL A 311 5.71 -16.94 18.07
CA VAL A 311 4.71 -16.00 17.55
C VAL A 311 3.37 -16.69 17.29
N LYS A 312 3.37 -17.90 16.71
CA LYS A 312 2.16 -18.72 16.56
C LYS A 312 1.51 -19.04 17.90
N ALA A 313 2.31 -19.38 18.91
CA ALA A 313 1.81 -19.65 20.25
C ALA A 313 1.14 -18.40 20.84
N ALA A 314 1.79 -17.24 20.77
CA ALA A 314 1.23 -15.96 21.23
C ALA A 314 -0.06 -15.58 20.50
N ALA A 315 -0.12 -15.76 19.17
CA ALA A 315 -1.33 -15.57 18.37
C ALA A 315 -2.49 -16.49 18.79
N SER A 316 -2.16 -17.66 19.35
CA SER A 316 -3.12 -18.68 19.77
C SER A 316 -3.62 -18.49 21.18
N SER A 317 -2.72 -18.15 22.11
CA SER A 317 -3.03 -18.04 23.54
C SER A 317 -3.43 -16.63 23.97
N SER A 318 -3.07 -15.57 23.22
CA SER A 318 -3.30 -14.18 23.64
C SER A 318 -3.29 -13.18 22.47
N PRO A 319 -4.40 -13.05 21.71
CA PRO A 319 -4.51 -12.04 20.64
C PRO A 319 -4.21 -10.61 21.11
N GLY A 320 -4.60 -10.24 22.34
CA GLY A 320 -4.31 -8.92 22.91
C GLY A 320 -2.82 -8.65 23.18
N LEU A 321 -1.96 -9.67 23.27
CA LEU A 321 -0.50 -9.49 23.38
C LEU A 321 0.10 -9.05 22.03
N LEU A 322 -0.41 -9.60 20.90
CA LEU A 322 -0.01 -9.13 19.57
C LEU A 322 -0.41 -7.67 19.36
N GLU A 323 -1.64 -7.32 19.73
CA GLU A 323 -2.15 -5.95 19.63
C GLU A 323 -1.30 -4.96 20.47
N LYS A 324 -1.01 -5.29 21.73
CA LYS A 324 -0.11 -4.48 22.56
C LYS A 324 1.29 -4.35 21.97
N GLY A 325 1.82 -5.43 21.38
CA GLY A 325 3.12 -5.41 20.70
C GLY A 325 3.14 -4.45 19.51
N MET A 326 2.08 -4.46 18.69
CA MET A 326 1.92 -3.51 17.58
C MET A 326 1.78 -2.07 18.06
N GLU A 327 0.93 -1.81 19.07
CA GLU A 327 0.79 -0.46 19.63
C GLU A 327 2.11 0.06 20.21
N HIS A 328 2.92 -0.82 20.82
CA HIS A 328 4.26 -0.45 21.26
C HIS A 328 5.17 -0.08 20.09
N ASP A 329 5.18 -0.89 19.03
CA ASP A 329 5.98 -0.61 17.81
C ASP A 329 5.52 0.69 17.11
N TYR A 330 4.22 0.96 17.05
CA TYR A 330 3.67 2.19 16.50
C TYR A 330 4.07 3.43 17.32
N LYS A 331 4.25 3.30 18.63
CA LYS A 331 4.70 4.41 19.48
C LYS A 331 6.21 4.63 19.45
N LYS A 332 7.00 3.56 19.28
CA LYS A 332 8.46 3.61 19.41
C LYS A 332 9.20 3.72 18.08
N ASN A 333 8.64 3.17 16.99
CA ASN A 333 9.32 2.99 15.71
C ASN A 333 8.45 3.51 14.54
N LEU A 334 7.79 4.65 14.73
CA LEU A 334 6.98 5.29 13.68
C LEU A 334 7.84 5.99 12.62
N TYR A 335 8.97 6.56 13.04
CA TYR A 335 9.97 7.28 12.25
C TYR A 335 11.36 6.72 12.49
#